data_AF-A0A7Y6AJ86-F1
#
_entry.id   AF-A0A7Y6AJ86-F1
#
_cell.length_a   1.000
_cell.length_b   1.000
_cell.length_c   1.000
_cell.angle_alpha   90.00
_cell.angle_beta   90.00
_cell.angle_gamma   90.00
#
_symmetry.space_group_name_H-M   'P 1'
#
loop_
_entity.id
_entity.type
_entity.pdbx_description
1 polymer ?
#
loop_
_entity_poly.entity_id
_entity_poly.type
_entity_poly.pdbx_seq_one_letter_code
_entity_poly.pdbx_strand_id
1 'polypeptide(L)'
;MPDSPARIGAATAQLKAIHDGLRAQLSAALADVDAFLAGGGPVPTLQQHCLSFCGSLHAHHSREDGVFARLADDFPELRPALERLAREHATVAAVNEQLTATIEQLVADPRRAVRLRADLTQLAETLEAHYAYEEAQLGPVL
;
A
#
# COMPACT_ATOMS: atom_id res chain seq x y z
N MET A 1 -5.07 16.26 26.18
CA MET A 1 -6.48 15.83 26.28
C MET A 1 -6.51 14.44 25.69
N PRO A 2 -6.88 13.38 26.43
CA PRO A 2 -7.06 12.08 25.81
C PRO A 2 -8.14 12.19 24.74
N ASP A 3 -7.92 11.60 23.57
CA ASP A 3 -8.90 11.62 22.48
C ASP A 3 -10.17 10.88 22.89
N SER A 4 -11.33 11.42 22.50
CA SER A 4 -12.62 10.84 22.86
C SER A 4 -12.82 9.48 22.17
N PRO A 5 -13.48 8.48 22.79
CA PRO A 5 -13.71 7.16 22.19
C PRO A 5 -14.34 7.20 20.79
N ALA A 6 -15.16 8.22 20.50
CA ALA A 6 -15.76 8.44 19.19
C ALA A 6 -14.75 8.90 18.12
N ARG A 7 -13.71 9.67 18.49
CA ARG A 7 -12.61 10.01 17.59
C ARG A 7 -11.74 8.80 17.33
N ILE A 8 -11.56 7.97 18.37
CA ILE A 8 -10.76 6.76 18.29
C ILE A 8 -11.35 5.82 17.22
N GLY A 9 -12.60 5.40 17.44
CA GLY A 9 -13.30 4.54 16.47
C GLY A 9 -13.38 5.11 15.04
N ALA A 10 -13.38 6.43 14.87
CA ALA A 10 -13.38 7.06 13.55
C ALA A 10 -12.04 6.94 12.81
N ALA A 11 -10.90 7.11 13.48
CA ALA A 11 -9.59 6.99 12.86
C ALA A 11 -9.29 5.53 12.49
N THR A 12 -9.64 4.59 13.38
CA THR A 12 -9.54 3.15 13.07
C THR A 12 -10.40 2.74 11.86
N ALA A 13 -11.63 3.25 11.78
CA ALA A 13 -12.50 2.99 10.62
C ALA A 13 -11.92 3.60 9.33
N GLN A 14 -11.31 4.79 9.44
CA GLN A 14 -10.68 5.45 8.30
C GLN A 14 -9.44 4.68 7.80
N LEU A 15 -8.60 4.16 8.70
CA LEU A 15 -7.44 3.33 8.33
C LEU A 15 -7.88 2.12 7.51
N LYS A 16 -8.85 1.36 8.03
CA LYS A 16 -9.41 0.18 7.35
C LYS A 16 -10.01 0.52 5.99
N ALA A 17 -10.73 1.63 5.88
CA ALA A 17 -11.30 2.07 4.61
C ALA A 17 -10.22 2.44 3.57
N ILE A 18 -9.09 3.02 4.01
CA ILE A 18 -7.94 3.29 3.13
C ILE A 18 -7.32 1.97 2.67
N HIS A 19 -7.09 1.01 3.57
CA HIS A 19 -6.57 -0.31 3.20
C HIS A 19 -7.47 -1.03 2.20
N ASP A 20 -8.78 -1.05 2.43
CA ASP A 20 -9.73 -1.67 1.50
C ASP A 20 -9.73 -0.98 0.12
N GLY A 21 -9.58 0.34 0.09
CA GLY A 21 -9.38 1.09 -1.16
C GLY A 21 -8.10 0.69 -1.89
N LEU A 22 -6.98 0.53 -1.16
CA LEU A 22 -5.69 0.12 -1.72
C LEU A 22 -5.75 -1.33 -2.24
N ARG A 23 -6.41 -2.24 -1.52
CA ARG A 23 -6.69 -3.61 -1.98
C ARG A 23 -7.45 -3.62 -3.29
N ALA A 24 -8.51 -2.82 -3.39
CA ALA A 24 -9.31 -2.73 -4.61
C ALA A 24 -8.50 -2.19 -5.80
N GLN A 25 -7.67 -1.16 -5.58
CA GLN A 25 -6.80 -0.61 -6.62
C GLN A 25 -5.75 -1.63 -7.10
N LEU A 26 -5.11 -2.36 -6.17
CA LEU A 26 -4.14 -3.40 -6.52
C LEU A 26 -4.80 -4.55 -7.28
N SER A 27 -5.99 -4.98 -6.86
CA SER A 27 -6.76 -6.00 -7.57
C SER A 27 -7.13 -5.57 -9.00
N ALA A 28 -7.48 -4.30 -9.22
CA ALA A 28 -7.76 -3.77 -10.54
C ALA A 28 -6.49 -3.74 -11.42
N ALA A 29 -5.35 -3.32 -10.86
CA ALA A 29 -4.07 -3.33 -11.55
C ALA A 29 -3.65 -4.75 -11.97
N LEU A 30 -3.81 -5.75 -11.10
CA LEU A 30 -3.55 -7.16 -11.42
C LEU A 30 -4.46 -7.66 -12.54
N ALA A 31 -5.75 -7.32 -12.51
CA ALA A 31 -6.71 -7.70 -13.56
C ALA A 31 -6.34 -7.09 -14.92
N ASP A 32 -5.87 -5.84 -14.96
CA ASP A 32 -5.41 -5.21 -16.19
C ASP A 32 -4.14 -5.86 -16.75
N VAL A 33 -3.21 -6.25 -15.88
CA VAL A 33 -2.00 -6.99 -16.29
C VAL A 33 -2.37 -8.36 -16.84
N ASP A 34 -3.32 -9.07 -16.22
CA ASP A 34 -3.83 -10.35 -16.71
C ASP A 34 -4.52 -10.21 -18.08
N ALA A 35 -5.36 -9.18 -18.24
CA ALA A 35 -6.01 -8.88 -19.52
C ALA A 35 -4.98 -8.57 -20.62
N PHE A 36 -3.93 -7.79 -20.28
CA PHE A 36 -2.83 -7.49 -21.18
C PHE A 36 -2.06 -8.74 -21.63
N LEU A 37 -1.72 -9.62 -20.68
CA LEU A 37 -1.02 -10.87 -20.97
C LEU A 37 -1.87 -11.85 -21.80
N ALA A 38 -3.20 -11.79 -21.68
CA ALA A 38 -4.13 -12.55 -22.51
C ALA A 38 -4.31 -11.97 -23.93
N GLY A 39 -3.61 -10.89 -24.29
CA GLY A 39 -3.69 -10.22 -25.60
C GLY A 39 -4.84 -9.23 -25.72
N GLY A 40 -5.52 -8.90 -24.62
CA GLY A 40 -6.51 -7.81 -24.53
C GLY A 40 -5.95 -6.58 -23.81
N GLY A 41 -6.81 -5.60 -23.50
CA GLY A 41 -6.48 -4.49 -22.58
C GLY A 41 -5.56 -3.39 -23.16
N PRO A 42 -5.95 -2.11 -23.08
CA PRO A 42 -5.08 -1.02 -23.50
C PRO A 42 -3.97 -0.75 -22.48
N VAL A 43 -2.71 -0.74 -22.91
CA VAL A 43 -1.53 -0.38 -22.09
C VAL A 43 -1.73 0.91 -21.28
N PRO A 44 -2.34 1.98 -21.81
CA PRO A 44 -2.62 3.19 -21.04
C PRO A 44 -3.47 2.97 -19.77
N THR A 45 -4.48 2.10 -19.81
CA THR A 45 -5.33 1.83 -18.64
C THR A 45 -4.56 1.07 -17.57
N LEU A 46 -3.81 0.04 -17.97
CA LEU A 46 -2.91 -0.70 -17.07
C LEU A 46 -1.91 0.25 -16.40
N GLN A 47 -1.24 1.11 -17.18
CA GLN A 47 -0.28 2.08 -16.65
C GLN A 47 -0.96 3.04 -15.67
N GLN A 48 -2.13 3.57 -16.03
CA GLN A 48 -2.88 4.49 -15.17
C GLN A 48 -3.26 3.85 -13.83
N HIS A 49 -3.84 2.65 -13.83
CA HIS A 49 -4.25 1.99 -12.59
C HIS A 49 -3.05 1.60 -11.73
N CYS A 50 -1.98 1.08 -12.33
CA CYS A 50 -0.77 0.74 -11.57
C CYS A 50 -0.13 1.99 -10.94
N LEU A 51 0.02 3.09 -11.70
CA LEU A 51 0.60 4.33 -11.17
C LEU A 51 -0.30 4.99 -10.11
N SER A 52 -1.63 4.91 -10.28
CA SER A 52 -2.59 5.39 -9.28
C SER A 52 -2.46 4.63 -7.96
N PHE A 53 -2.35 3.30 -8.03
CA PHE A 53 -2.09 2.46 -6.86
C PHE A 53 -0.75 2.82 -6.21
N CYS A 54 0.33 2.88 -7.00
CA CYS A 54 1.68 3.21 -6.51
C CYS A 54 1.71 4.57 -5.78
N GLY A 55 1.06 5.59 -6.36
CA GLY A 55 0.96 6.91 -5.76
C GLY A 55 0.11 6.94 -4.49
N SER A 56 -1.02 6.23 -4.48
CA SER A 56 -1.90 6.16 -3.31
C SER A 56 -1.24 5.46 -2.13
N LEU A 57 -0.56 4.33 -2.39
CA LEU A 57 0.17 3.57 -1.37
C LEU A 57 1.30 4.40 -0.76
N HIS A 58 2.11 5.06 -1.60
CA HIS A 58 3.19 5.93 -1.13
C HIS A 58 2.65 7.09 -0.26
N ALA A 59 1.57 7.74 -0.70
CA ALA A 59 0.97 8.85 0.04
C ALA A 59 0.38 8.43 1.39
N HIS A 60 -0.18 7.22 1.48
CA HIS A 60 -0.68 6.64 2.72
C HIS A 60 0.43 6.37 3.73
N HIS A 61 1.44 5.56 3.36
CA HIS A 61 2.55 5.24 4.26
C HIS A 61 3.33 6.49 4.69
N SER A 62 3.54 7.45 3.78
CA SER A 62 4.23 8.71 4.12
C SER A 62 3.49 9.53 5.18
N ARG A 63 2.14 9.47 5.19
CA ARG A 63 1.33 10.16 6.22
C ARG A 63 1.44 9.46 7.57
N GLU A 64 1.49 8.14 7.58
CA GLU A 64 1.66 7.34 8.79
C GLU A 64 3.04 7.53 9.41
N ASP A 65 4.10 7.42 8.60
CA ASP A 65 5.47 7.68 9.04
C ASP A 65 5.60 9.08 9.66
N GLY A 66 4.90 10.06 9.10
CA GLY A 66 4.86 11.43 9.60
C GLY A 66 4.24 11.59 10.99
N VAL A 67 3.44 10.63 11.46
CA VAL A 67 2.79 10.67 12.79
C VAL A 67 3.36 9.67 13.79
N PHE A 68 4.15 8.68 13.35
CA PHE A 68 4.69 7.63 14.23
C PHE A 68 5.47 8.16 15.43
N ALA A 69 6.29 9.21 15.25
CA ALA A 69 7.05 9.80 16.36
C ALA A 69 6.12 10.31 17.48
N ARG A 70 5.04 11.01 17.10
CA ARG A 70 4.05 11.50 18.06
C ARG A 70 3.29 10.34 18.72
N LEU A 71 2.92 9.33 17.95
CA LEU A 71 2.20 8.17 18.47
C LEU A 71 3.07 7.38 19.47
N ALA A 72 4.38 7.32 19.26
CA ALA A 72 5.36 6.71 20.16
C ALA A 72 5.60 7.51 21.46
N ASP A 73 5.31 8.82 21.46
CA ASP A 73 5.33 9.66 22.65
C ASP A 73 4.03 9.51 23.46
N ASP A 74 2.89 9.47 22.77
CA ASP A 74 1.57 9.31 23.38
C ASP A 74 1.34 7.87 23.90
N PHE A 75 1.89 6.86 23.22
CA PHE A 75 1.76 5.42 23.54
C PHE A 75 3.12 4.69 23.46
N PRO A 76 3.98 4.81 24.49
CA PRO A 76 5.32 4.22 24.48
C PRO A 76 5.37 2.71 24.25
N GLU A 77 4.31 1.99 24.62
CA GLU A 77 4.15 0.54 24.39
C GLU A 77 4.09 0.15 22.92
N LEU A 78 3.75 1.08 22.01
CA LEU A 78 3.68 0.83 20.58
C LEU A 78 5.01 0.99 19.85
N ARG A 79 6.05 1.50 20.51
CA ARG A 79 7.37 1.72 19.87
C ARG A 79 7.88 0.51 19.07
N PRO A 80 7.84 -0.74 19.57
CA PRO A 80 8.28 -1.88 18.79
C PRO A 80 7.44 -2.12 17.52
N ALA A 81 6.13 -1.85 17.59
CA ALA A 81 5.22 -1.98 16.45
C ALA A 81 5.49 -0.88 15.41
N LEU A 82 5.64 0.37 15.84
CA LEU A 82 5.92 1.51 14.96
C LEU A 82 7.28 1.38 14.26
N GLU A 83 8.31 0.92 14.97
CA GLU A 83 9.61 0.62 14.39
C GLU A 83 9.53 -0.49 13.33
N ARG A 84 8.67 -1.49 13.56
CA ARG A 84 8.43 -2.54 12.57
C ARG A 84 7.71 -1.99 11.34
N LEU A 85 6.63 -1.24 11.53
CA LEU A 85 5.86 -0.64 10.44
C LEU A 85 6.74 0.27 9.58
N ALA A 86 7.58 1.12 10.19
CA ALA A 86 8.51 1.97 9.46
C ALA A 86 9.51 1.18 8.57
N ARG A 87 9.98 0.01 9.04
CA ARG A 87 10.85 -0.88 8.22
C ARG A 87 10.08 -1.54 7.08
N GLU A 88 8.84 -1.95 7.33
CA GLU A 88 7.96 -2.50 6.30
C GLU A 88 7.63 -1.43 5.24
N HIS A 89 7.32 -0.20 5.65
CA HIS A 89 7.11 0.94 4.75
C HIS A 89 8.31 1.23 3.86
N ALA A 90 9.53 1.24 4.41
CA ALA A 90 10.74 1.42 3.63
C ALA A 90 10.94 0.31 2.58
N THR A 91 10.60 -0.94 2.93
CA THR A 91 10.66 -2.07 2.00
C THR A 91 9.62 -1.92 0.89
N VAL A 92 8.39 -1.56 1.25
CA VAL A 92 7.31 -1.32 0.27
C VAL A 92 7.65 -0.15 -0.65
N ALA A 93 8.23 0.94 -0.14
CA ALA A 93 8.65 2.09 -0.94
C ALA A 93 9.67 1.68 -2.01
N ALA A 94 10.68 0.86 -1.66
CA ALA A 94 11.66 0.36 -2.63
C ALA A 94 11.02 -0.52 -3.71
N VAL A 95 10.03 -1.36 -3.36
CA VAL A 95 9.27 -2.15 -4.34
C VAL A 95 8.44 -1.24 -5.25
N ASN A 96 7.80 -0.21 -4.67
CA ASN A 96 6.96 0.74 -5.39
C ASN A 96 7.74 1.55 -6.44
N GLU A 97 8.98 1.94 -6.13
CA GLU A 97 9.89 2.58 -7.07
C GLU A 97 10.24 1.65 -8.25
N GLN A 98 10.54 0.38 -7.97
CA GLN A 98 10.85 -0.62 -9.00
C GLN A 98 9.65 -0.93 -9.90
N LEU A 99 8.45 -0.99 -9.32
CA LEU A 99 7.20 -1.16 -10.06
C LEU A 99 6.98 0.02 -11.00
N THR A 100 7.08 1.25 -10.48
CA THR A 100 6.93 2.49 -11.27
C THR A 100 7.85 2.49 -12.48
N ALA A 101 9.15 2.20 -12.29
CA ALA A 101 10.12 2.11 -13.38
C ALA A 101 9.78 1.00 -14.39
N THR A 102 9.22 -0.12 -13.94
CA THR A 102 8.79 -1.22 -14.81
C THR A 102 7.57 -0.83 -15.66
N ILE A 103 6.60 -0.11 -15.06
CA ILE A 103 5.37 0.34 -15.72
C ILE A 103 5.66 1.38 -16.80
N GLU A 104 6.57 2.31 -16.54
CA GLU A 104 6.99 3.34 -17.51
C GLU A 104 7.62 2.73 -18.78
N GLN A 105 8.29 1.58 -18.64
CA GLN A 105 8.94 0.88 -19.74
C GLN A 105 8.02 -0.11 -20.47
N LEU A 106 6.76 -0.26 -20.04
CA LEU A 106 5.87 -1.30 -20.56
C LEU A 106 5.51 -1.12 -22.03
N VAL A 107 5.40 0.12 -22.51
CA VAL A 107 5.17 0.42 -23.94
C VAL A 107 6.35 -0.01 -24.80
N ALA A 108 7.58 0.20 -24.30
CA ALA A 108 8.80 -0.11 -25.04
C ALA A 108 9.16 -1.60 -25.00
N ASP A 109 8.79 -2.31 -23.93
CA ASP A 109 9.04 -3.74 -23.76
C ASP A 109 7.85 -4.45 -23.09
N PRO A 110 6.82 -4.82 -23.88
CA PRO A 110 5.62 -5.52 -23.42
C PRO A 110 5.89 -6.79 -22.61
N ARG A 111 7.02 -7.46 -22.83
CA ARG A 111 7.40 -8.69 -22.11
C ARG A 111 7.57 -8.47 -20.61
N ARG A 112 7.76 -7.21 -20.18
CA ARG A 112 7.85 -6.82 -18.76
C ARG A 112 6.56 -7.05 -17.99
N ALA A 113 5.41 -7.19 -18.68
CA ALA A 113 4.14 -7.49 -18.03
C ALA A 113 4.19 -8.78 -17.19
N VAL A 114 4.95 -9.79 -17.61
CA VAL A 114 5.11 -11.04 -16.83
C VAL A 114 5.78 -10.77 -15.49
N ARG A 115 6.85 -9.96 -15.49
CA ARG A 115 7.54 -9.56 -14.27
C ARG A 115 6.67 -8.64 -13.42
N LEU A 116 6.01 -7.67 -14.03
CA LEU A 116 5.09 -6.75 -13.36
C LEU A 116 4.00 -7.51 -12.61
N ARG A 117 3.40 -8.54 -13.23
CA ARG A 117 2.41 -9.41 -12.60
C ARG A 117 2.96 -10.09 -11.35
N ALA A 118 4.15 -10.67 -11.45
CA ALA A 118 4.79 -11.38 -10.33
C ALA A 118 5.10 -10.41 -9.18
N ASP A 119 5.67 -9.25 -9.49
CA ASP A 119 6.02 -8.22 -8.50
C ASP A 119 4.76 -7.67 -7.79
N LEU A 120 3.67 -7.39 -8.53
CA LEU A 120 2.39 -6.96 -7.95
C LEU A 120 1.74 -8.05 -7.09
N THR A 121 1.86 -9.32 -7.48
CA THR A 121 1.33 -10.46 -6.70
C THR A 121 2.07 -10.58 -5.37
N GLN A 122 3.41 -10.52 -5.40
CA GLN A 122 4.24 -10.55 -4.20
C GLN A 122 3.96 -9.35 -3.28
N LEU A 123 3.76 -8.17 -3.87
CA LEU A 123 3.40 -6.98 -3.13
C LEU A 123 2.03 -7.14 -2.46
N ALA A 124 1.04 -7.73 -3.13
CA ALA A 124 -0.27 -8.00 -2.54
C ALA A 124 -0.16 -8.87 -1.28
N GLU A 125 0.58 -9.98 -1.35
CA GLU A 125 0.79 -10.86 -0.19
C GLU A 125 1.49 -10.14 0.97
N THR A 126 2.48 -9.31 0.65
CA THR A 126 3.22 -8.51 1.63
C THR A 126 2.31 -7.48 2.30
N LEU A 127 1.49 -6.77 1.52
CA LEU A 127 0.58 -5.74 2.00
C LEU A 127 -0.54 -6.33 2.86
N GLU A 128 -1.07 -7.51 2.54
CA GLU A 128 -2.08 -8.14 3.40
C GLU A 128 -1.55 -8.46 4.79
N ALA A 129 -0.33 -9.01 4.88
CA ALA A 129 0.31 -9.26 6.16
C ALA A 129 0.60 -7.96 6.93
N HIS A 130 0.99 -6.91 6.21
CA HIS A 130 1.27 -5.58 6.75
C HIS A 130 0.00 -4.92 7.32
N TYR A 131 -1.07 -4.79 6.51
CA TYR A 131 -2.34 -4.19 6.93
C TYR A 131 -2.95 -4.93 8.13
N ALA A 132 -2.94 -6.27 8.11
CA ALA A 132 -3.45 -7.06 9.23
C ALA A 132 -2.67 -6.80 10.53
N TYR A 133 -1.35 -6.64 10.44
CA TYR A 133 -0.52 -6.31 11.59
C TYR A 133 -0.78 -4.89 12.09
N GLU A 134 -0.80 -3.91 11.19
CA GLU A 134 -1.04 -2.51 11.53
C GLU A 134 -2.40 -2.31 12.19
N GLU A 135 -3.48 -2.83 11.59
CA GLU A 135 -4.82 -2.72 12.13
C GLU A 135 -4.95 -3.36 13.52
N ALA A 136 -4.22 -4.46 13.77
CA ALA A 136 -4.22 -5.12 15.07
C ALA A 136 -3.43 -4.35 16.13
N GLN A 137 -2.35 -3.64 15.76
CA GLN A 137 -1.53 -2.88 16.71
C GLN A 137 -2.06 -1.47 16.95
N LEU A 138 -2.46 -0.77 15.88
CA LEU A 138 -2.85 0.63 15.95
C LEU A 138 -4.36 0.82 16.14
N GLY A 139 -5.20 -0.08 15.63
CA GLY A 139 -6.66 0.03 15.75
C GLY A 139 -7.22 0.16 17.18
N PRO A 140 -6.60 -0.43 18.23
CA PRO A 140 -7.05 -0.21 19.60
C PRO A 140 -6.75 1.18 20.18
N VAL A 141 -5.78 1.90 19.60
CA VAL A 141 -5.30 3.20 20.11
C VAL A 141 -5.67 4.39 19.21
N LEU A 142 -5.93 4.11 17.93
CA LEU A 142 -6.32 5.08 16.92
C LEU A 142 -7.79 5.40 17.02
#